data_AF-A0A3B9R1Z6-F1
#
_entry.id   AF-A0A3B9R1Z6-F1
#
_cell.length_a   1.000
_cell.length_b   1.000
_cell.length_c   1.000
_cell.angle_alpha   90.00
_cell.angle_beta   90.00
_cell.angle_gamma   90.00
#
_symmetry.space_group_name_H-M   'P 1'
#
loop_
_entity.id
_entity.type
_entity.pdbx_description
1 polymer ?
#
loop_
_entity_poly.entity_id
_entity_poly.type
_entity_poly.pdbx_seq_one_letter_code
_entity_poly.pdbx_strand_id
1 'polypeptide(L)' 'MFYTRSQMYLREAEAIVVKLVYESPPAEDEAWDNTDSPEWFYSLLFKQTDLWPDYPKKFEADTLETELSERWLEAL' A
#
# COMPACT_ATOMS: atom_id res chain seq x y z
N MET A 1 1.49 -4.04 -16.58
CA MET A 1 2.28 -4.36 -15.36
C MET A 1 2.46 -5.87 -15.29
N PHE A 2 3.68 -6.42 -15.34
CA PHE A 2 3.92 -7.88 -15.28
C PHE A 2 4.27 -8.38 -13.87
N TYR A 3 4.78 -7.51 -13.01
CA TYR A 3 5.08 -7.77 -11.61
C TYR A 3 4.61 -6.57 -10.78
N THR A 4 4.10 -6.80 -9.58
CA THR A 4 3.77 -5.74 -8.63
C THR A 4 3.83 -6.24 -7.20
N ARG A 5 4.22 -5.35 -6.27
CA ARG A 5 4.11 -5.60 -4.82
C ARG A 5 2.94 -4.86 -4.16
N SER A 6 2.11 -4.16 -4.95
CA SER A 6 0.84 -3.60 -4.50
C SER A 6 -0.27 -4.65 -4.66
N GLN A 7 -0.72 -5.23 -3.55
CA GLN A 7 -1.64 -6.36 -3.55
C GLN A 7 -3.03 -5.96 -4.07
N MET A 8 -3.67 -6.88 -4.79
CA MET A 8 -4.96 -6.63 -5.42
C MET A 8 -6.08 -6.24 -4.45
N TYR A 9 -6.02 -6.67 -3.18
CA TYR A 9 -7.04 -6.35 -2.19
C TYR A 9 -6.97 -4.89 -1.69
N LEU A 10 -5.92 -4.15 -2.04
CA LEU A 10 -5.75 -2.73 -1.67
C LEU A 10 -6.23 -1.78 -2.77
N ARG A 11 -6.58 -2.29 -3.95
CA ARG A 11 -6.97 -1.47 -5.08
C ARG A 11 -8.25 -0.70 -4.73
N GLU A 12 -8.21 0.61 -4.93
CA GLU A 12 -9.32 1.55 -4.64
C GLU A 12 -9.70 1.66 -3.15
N ALA A 13 -8.95 1.03 -2.24
CA ALA A 13 -9.17 1.15 -0.81
C ALA A 13 -8.54 2.44 -0.26
N GLU A 14 -9.28 3.13 0.60
CA GLU A 14 -8.79 4.32 1.30
C GLU A 14 -7.92 3.92 2.51
N ALA A 15 -6.89 4.71 2.79
CA ALA A 15 -5.95 4.47 3.88
C ALA A 15 -5.51 5.77 4.55
N ILE A 16 -4.95 5.65 5.75
CA ILE A 16 -4.25 6.74 6.42
C ILE A 16 -2.75 6.51 6.29
N VAL A 17 -2.02 7.50 5.78
CA VAL A 17 -0.55 7.52 5.86
C VAL A 17 -0.14 7.67 7.31
N VAL A 18 0.52 6.65 7.87
CA VAL A 18 1.00 6.67 9.27
C VAL A 18 2.48 6.97 9.37
N LYS A 19 3.25 6.72 8.30
CA LYS A 19 4.70 6.97 8.27
C LYS A 19 5.24 7.10 6.86
N LEU A 20 6.17 8.04 6.67
CA LEU A 20 7.10 8.06 5.54
C LEU A 20 8.28 7.14 5.89
N VAL A 21 8.38 5.96 5.26
CA VAL A 21 9.31 4.91 5.72
C VAL A 21 10.74 5.08 5.18
N TYR A 22 10.92 5.22 3.87
CA TYR A 22 12.21 5.39 3.20
C TYR A 22 12.03 5.76 1.71
N GLU A 23 13.13 6.08 1.02
CA GLU A 23 13.21 6.16 -0.45
C GLU A 23 13.87 4.90 -1.01
N SER A 24 13.32 4.33 -2.08
CA SER A 24 13.85 3.15 -2.77
C SER A 24 13.31 3.07 -4.20
N PRO A 25 14.01 2.42 -5.14
CA PRO A 25 13.39 1.99 -6.38
C PRO A 25 12.17 1.11 -6.07
N PRO A 26 11.05 1.28 -6.78
CA PRO A 26 9.88 0.44 -6.58
C PRO A 26 10.12 -0.94 -7.16
N ALA A 27 9.46 -1.94 -6.58
CA ALA A 27 9.69 -3.33 -6.93
C ALA A 27 9.28 -3.67 -8.37
N GLU A 28 8.35 -2.91 -8.95
CA GLU A 28 8.00 -2.97 -10.38
C GLU A 28 9.21 -2.73 -11.28
N ASP A 29 10.19 -1.94 -10.82
CA ASP A 29 11.39 -1.54 -11.56
C ASP A 29 12.63 -2.32 -11.07
N GLU A 30 12.84 -2.42 -9.74
CA GLU A 30 13.98 -3.11 -9.13
C GLU A 30 14.04 -4.60 -9.48
N ALA A 31 12.89 -5.27 -9.60
CA ALA A 31 12.84 -6.69 -10.00
C ALA A 31 13.40 -6.95 -11.41
N TRP A 32 13.60 -5.89 -12.20
CA TRP A 32 14.20 -5.91 -13.53
C TRP A 32 15.51 -5.11 -13.61
N ASP A 33 16.17 -4.87 -12.47
CA ASP A 33 17.45 -4.16 -12.34
C ASP A 33 17.42 -2.67 -12.76
N ASN A 34 16.23 -2.07 -12.85
CA ASN A 34 16.06 -0.64 -13.13
C ASN A 34 16.00 0.15 -11.81
N THR A 35 17.15 0.67 -11.35
CA THR A 35 17.27 1.28 -9.99
C THR A 35 17.51 2.78 -9.97
N ASP A 36 17.52 3.44 -11.14
CA ASP A 36 17.86 4.87 -11.25
C ASP A 36 16.74 5.84 -10.83
N SER A 37 15.54 5.33 -10.51
CA SER A 37 14.35 6.13 -10.19
C SER A 37 13.74 5.73 -8.84
N PRO A 38 14.37 6.10 -7.71
CA PRO A 38 13.79 5.88 -6.39
C PRO A 38 12.57 6.77 -6.16
N GLU A 39 11.64 6.27 -5.34
CA GLU A 39 10.45 7.01 -4.89
C GLU A 39 10.21 6.78 -3.39
N TRP A 40 9.37 7.63 -2.79
CA TRP A 40 8.98 7.47 -1.40
C TRP A 40 8.08 6.26 -1.20
N PHE A 41 8.35 5.53 -0.12
CA PHE A 41 7.47 4.49 0.40
C PHE A 41 6.76 5.01 1.66
N TYR A 42 5.49 4.61 1.77
CA TYR A 42 4.59 5.03 2.83
C TYR A 42 4.08 3.79 3.55
N SER A 43 4.09 3.82 4.88
CA SER A 43 3.28 2.87 5.65
C SER A 43 1.85 3.40 5.74
N LEU A 44 0.90 2.54 5.37
CA LEU A 44 -0.51 2.85 5.24
C LEU A 44 -1.32 1.95 6.16
N LEU A 45 -2.24 2.57 6.90
CA LEU A 45 -3.15 1.89 7.82
C LEU A 45 -4.57 1.84 7.21
N PHE A 46 -5.05 0.62 6.99
CA PHE A 46 -6.39 0.33 6.47
C PHE A 46 -7.26 -0.24 7.59
N LYS A 47 -8.56 0.05 7.58
CA LYS A 47 -9.52 -0.67 8.42
C LYS A 47 -9.89 -1.98 7.75
N GLN A 48 -9.99 -3.05 8.55
CA GLN A 48 -10.39 -4.36 8.03
C GLN A 48 -11.81 -4.34 7.44
N THR A 49 -12.71 -3.52 7.98
CA THR A 49 -14.09 -3.35 7.48
C THR A 49 -14.17 -2.70 6.10
N ASP A 50 -13.13 -1.97 5.70
CA ASP A 50 -13.09 -1.28 4.41
C ASP A 50 -12.51 -2.20 3.32
N LEU A 51 -11.68 -3.17 3.72
CA LEU A 51 -11.07 -4.15 2.83
C LEU A 51 -11.94 -5.41 2.62
N TRP A 52 -12.66 -5.84 3.66
CA TRP A 52 -13.39 -7.12 3.65
C TRP A 52 -14.87 -6.90 3.97
N PRO A 53 -15.77 -7.06 2.98
CA PRO A 53 -17.21 -6.82 3.19
C PRO A 53 -17.85 -7.65 4.32
N ASP A 54 -17.32 -8.86 4.57
CA ASP A 54 -17.84 -9.79 5.58
C ASP A 54 -17.07 -9.71 6.91
N TYR A 55 -16.25 -8.67 7.14
CA TYR A 55 -15.49 -8.55 8.39
C TYR A 55 -16.42 -8.40 9.61
N PRO A 56 -16.24 -9.17 10.70
CA PRO A 56 -17.16 -9.10 11.84
C PRO A 56 -17.13 -7.74 12.54
N LYS A 57 -18.29 -7.07 12.64
CA LYS A 57 -18.42 -5.75 13.29
C LYS A 57 -17.89 -5.69 14.73
N LYS A 58 -17.93 -6.80 15.46
CA LYS A 58 -17.35 -6.89 16.82
C LYS A 58 -15.84 -6.60 16.88
N PHE A 59 -15.17 -6.61 15.74
CA PHE A 59 -13.73 -6.38 15.57
C PHE A 59 -13.46 -5.15 14.68
N GLU A 60 -14.34 -4.15 14.70
CA GLU A 60 -14.20 -2.93 13.86
C GLU A 60 -12.92 -2.11 14.11
N ALA A 61 -12.24 -2.34 15.24
CA ALA A 61 -10.98 -1.70 15.58
C ALA A 61 -9.76 -2.37 14.93
N ASP A 62 -9.92 -3.54 14.30
CA ASP A 62 -8.83 -4.26 13.67
C ASP A 62 -8.39 -3.53 12.40
N THR A 63 -7.07 -3.49 12.19
CA THR A 63 -6.43 -2.79 11.08
C THR A 63 -5.46 -3.69 10.34
N LEU A 64 -5.08 -3.26 9.13
CA LEU A 64 -4.00 -3.82 8.34
C LEU A 64 -3.02 -2.69 8.03
N GLU A 65 -1.76 -2.87 8.41
CA GLU A 65 -0.67 -1.95 8.05
C GLU A 65 0.20 -2.61 6.97
N THR A 66 0.48 -1.87 5.90
CA THR A 66 1.37 -2.33 4.83
C THR A 66 2.03 -1.14 4.14
N GLU A 67 3.10 -1.40 3.42
CA GLU A 67 3.83 -0.39 2.66
C GLU A 67 3.40 -0.36 1.20
N LEU A 68 3.22 0.84 0.66
CA LEU A 68 3.08 1.10 -0.78
C LEU A 68 3.99 2.26 -1.19
N SER A 69 4.47 2.20 -2.42
CA SER A 69 5.26 3.26 -3.02
C SER A 69 4.37 4.38 -3.58
N GLU A 70 4.91 5.60 -3.68
CA GLU A 70 4.17 6.82 -4.01
C GLU A 70 3.26 6.71 -5.24
N ARG A 71 3.72 6.00 -6.29
CA ARG A 71 2.99 5.85 -7.56
C ARG A 71 1.61 5.20 -7.43
N TRP A 72 1.35 4.50 -6.32
CA TRP A 72 0.08 3.83 -6.07
C TRP A 72 -0.93 4.68 -5.30
N LEU A 73 -0.57 5.91 -4.94
CA LEU A 73 -1.37 6.79 -4.08
C LEU A 73 -1.94 7.96 -4.88
N GLU A 74 -3.17 8.32 -4.55
CA GLU A 74 -3.85 9.53 -4.98
C GLU A 74 -4.44 10.22 -3.75
N ALA A 75 -4.34 11.55 -3.67
CA ALA A 75 -4.93 12.30 -2.57
C ALA A 75 -6.46 12.33 -2.71
N LEU A 76 -7.17 12.10 -1.59
CA LEU A 76 -8.64 12.13 -1.52
C LEU A 76 -9.21 13.56 -1.63
#